data_AF-A0A444JEA2-F1
#
_entry.id   AF-A0A444JEA2-F1
#
_cell.length_a   1.000
_cell.length_b   1.000
_cell.length_c   1.000
_cell.angle_alpha   90.00
_cell.angle_beta   90.00
_cell.angle_gamma   90.00
#
_symmetry.space_group_name_H-M   'P 1'
#
loop_
_entity.id
_entity.type
_entity.pdbx_description
1 polymer ?
#
loop_
_entity_poly.entity_id
_entity_poly.type
_entity_poly.pdbx_seq_one_letter_code
_entity_poly.pdbx_strand_id
1 'polypeptide(L)'
;GWWCAYTAQEDDSLPVYRFWSNINRSHFYTISETEKEHVEDTYSDDEWRYERIEWYAFDYAKAGTIPVYRFWSDMNRSHFYTASETEKQKVIDQYTDYEWEHEGVGWWVYPCP
;
A
#
# COMPACT_ATOMS: atom_id res chain seq x y z
N GLY A 1 4.77 6.88 10.00
CA GLY A 1 6.25 6.78 10.01
C GLY A 1 6.80 7.13 8.63
N TRP A 2 8.02 7.64 8.51
CA TRP A 2 8.63 8.01 7.22
C TRP A 2 9.46 6.83 6.70
N TRP A 3 9.01 6.16 5.63
CA TRP A 3 9.82 5.18 4.90
C TRP A 3 10.41 5.82 3.65
N CYS A 4 11.62 5.39 3.28
CA CYS A 4 12.26 5.79 2.04
C CYS A 4 12.04 4.68 1.03
N ALA A 5 11.30 5.01 -0.03
CA ALA A 5 11.02 4.09 -1.11
C ALA A 5 12.07 4.28 -2.21
N TYR A 6 12.51 3.19 -2.83
CA TYR A 6 13.51 3.29 -3.91
C TYR A 6 12.89 3.97 -5.12
N THR A 7 13.55 5.01 -5.61
CA THR A 7 13.14 5.70 -6.85
C THR A 7 13.65 4.99 -8.11
N ALA A 8 14.52 3.99 -7.95
CA ALA A 8 15.05 3.13 -9.01
C ALA A 8 14.90 1.65 -8.64
N GLN A 9 14.76 0.78 -9.64
CA GLN A 9 14.67 -0.66 -9.43
C GLN A 9 16.03 -1.22 -8.99
N GLU A 10 16.00 -2.13 -8.03
CA GLU A 10 17.14 -2.88 -7.51
C GLU A 10 16.91 -4.36 -7.81
N ASP A 11 17.96 -5.18 -7.73
CA ASP A 11 17.81 -6.63 -7.92
C ASP A 11 16.77 -7.20 -6.93
N ASP A 12 15.83 -7.96 -7.49
CA ASP A 12 14.66 -8.58 -6.84
C ASP A 12 13.57 -7.61 -6.34
N SER A 13 13.66 -6.30 -6.62
CA SER A 13 12.56 -5.38 -6.26
C SER A 13 11.48 -5.31 -7.35
N LEU A 14 10.25 -5.20 -6.89
CA LEU A 14 9.04 -5.10 -7.71
C LEU A 14 8.46 -3.68 -7.63
N PRO A 15 7.81 -3.21 -8.70
CA PRO A 15 7.15 -1.91 -8.69
C PRO A 15 5.96 -1.90 -7.73
N VAL A 16 5.76 -0.77 -7.05
CA VAL A 16 4.51 -0.42 -6.38
C VAL A 16 3.78 0.59 -7.23
N TYR A 17 2.61 0.19 -7.71
CA TYR A 17 1.76 0.95 -8.60
C TYR A 17 0.87 1.90 -7.79
N ARG A 18 0.73 3.15 -8.25
CA ARG A 18 -0.15 4.16 -7.66
C ARG A 18 -1.36 4.41 -8.54
N PHE A 19 -2.51 4.44 -7.90
CA PHE A 19 -3.79 4.80 -8.49
C PHE A 19 -4.37 6.04 -7.80
N TRP A 20 -5.14 6.81 -8.55
CA TRP A 20 -5.91 7.95 -8.04
C TRP A 20 -7.41 7.72 -8.21
N SER A 21 -8.18 8.04 -7.17
CA SER A 21 -9.65 8.08 -7.23
C SER A 21 -10.17 9.51 -7.27
N ASN A 22 -10.89 9.89 -8.34
CA ASN A 22 -11.60 11.16 -8.39
C ASN A 22 -12.78 11.19 -7.41
N ILE A 23 -13.37 10.02 -7.13
CA ILE A 23 -14.51 9.85 -6.22
C ILE A 23 -14.05 9.95 -4.76
N ASN A 24 -13.07 9.14 -4.36
CA ASN A 24 -12.64 9.04 -2.97
C ASN A 24 -11.60 10.12 -2.58
N ARG A 25 -11.06 10.84 -3.57
CA ARG A 25 -9.99 11.85 -3.39
C ARG A 25 -8.78 11.27 -2.64
N SER A 26 -8.47 10.01 -2.91
CA SER A 26 -7.42 9.25 -2.24
C SER A 26 -6.57 8.47 -3.25
N HIS A 27 -5.38 8.09 -2.81
CA HIS A 27 -4.53 7.16 -3.55
C HIS A 27 -4.71 5.73 -3.06
N PHE A 28 -4.52 4.78 -3.98
CA PHE A 28 -4.40 3.35 -3.72
C PHE A 28 -3.03 2.89 -4.21
N TYR A 29 -2.42 1.93 -3.50
CA TYR A 29 -1.08 1.43 -3.81
C TYR A 29 -1.06 -0.09 -3.76
N THR A 30 -0.43 -0.71 -4.74
CA THR A 30 -0.24 -2.16 -4.75
C THR A 30 1.08 -2.57 -5.35
N ILE A 31 1.72 -3.58 -4.76
CA ILE A 31 2.88 -4.28 -5.34
C ILE A 31 2.46 -5.45 -6.22
N SER A 32 1.21 -5.90 -6.09
CA SER A 32 0.70 -7.06 -6.82
C SER A 32 0.30 -6.63 -8.22
N GLU A 33 1.03 -7.13 -9.22
CA GLU A 33 0.69 -6.90 -10.64
C GLU A 33 -0.71 -7.45 -10.96
N THR A 34 -1.10 -8.58 -10.37
CA THR A 34 -2.46 -9.12 -10.52
C THR A 34 -3.53 -8.22 -9.90
N GLU A 35 -3.27 -7.57 -8.76
CA GLU A 35 -4.21 -6.62 -8.16
C GLU A 35 -4.31 -5.35 -9.01
N LYS A 36 -3.18 -4.86 -9.55
CA LYS A 36 -3.16 -3.77 -10.52
C LYS A 36 -4.05 -4.08 -11.74
N GLU A 37 -3.82 -5.22 -12.38
CA GLU A 37 -4.60 -5.66 -13.55
C GLU A 37 -6.09 -5.79 -13.21
N HIS A 38 -6.42 -6.40 -12.06
CA HIS A 38 -7.80 -6.52 -11.63
C HIS A 38 -8.48 -5.16 -11.42
N VAL A 39 -7.76 -4.18 -10.86
CA VAL A 39 -8.29 -2.83 -10.66
C VAL A 39 -8.53 -2.12 -11.99
N GLU A 40 -7.58 -2.19 -12.93
CA GLU A 40 -7.71 -1.60 -14.27
C GLU A 40 -8.86 -2.25 -15.07
N ASP A 41 -9.11 -3.54 -14.90
CA ASP A 41 -10.18 -4.26 -15.61
C ASP A 41 -11.58 -4.07 -14.99
N THR A 42 -11.64 -3.79 -13.69
CA THR A 42 -12.91 -3.79 -12.93
C THR A 42 -13.50 -2.40 -12.75
N TYR A 43 -12.65 -1.39 -12.59
CA TYR A 43 -13.08 -0.04 -12.20
C TYR A 43 -12.86 0.97 -13.32
N SER A 44 -13.69 2.02 -13.34
CA SER A 44 -13.50 3.15 -14.25
C SER A 44 -12.32 4.05 -13.83
N ASP A 45 -11.78 4.85 -14.75
CA ASP A 45 -10.74 5.85 -14.46
C ASP A 45 -11.18 6.92 -13.44
N ASP A 46 -12.49 7.15 -13.25
CA ASP A 46 -12.95 8.04 -12.20
C ASP A 46 -12.91 7.38 -10.81
N GLU A 47 -13.09 6.07 -10.75
CA GLU A 47 -12.97 5.27 -9.54
C GLU A 47 -11.51 5.02 -9.19
N TRP A 48 -10.73 4.46 -10.11
CA TRP A 48 -9.31 4.13 -9.90
C TRP A 48 -8.53 4.22 -11.21
N ARG A 49 -7.94 5.39 -11.47
CA ARG A 49 -7.02 5.58 -12.60
C ARG A 49 -5.60 5.19 -12.20
N TYR A 50 -4.98 4.29 -12.96
CA TYR A 50 -3.54 4.06 -12.85
C TYR A 50 -2.76 5.33 -13.21
N GLU A 51 -1.83 5.74 -12.35
CA GLU A 51 -1.02 6.93 -12.59
C GLU A 51 0.41 6.59 -13.02
N ARG A 52 1.10 5.74 -12.24
CA ARG A 52 2.50 5.39 -12.44
C ARG A 52 2.97 4.31 -11.47
N ILE A 53 4.19 3.83 -11.71
CA ILE A 53 5.02 3.22 -10.67
C ILE A 53 5.47 4.35 -9.73
N GLU A 54 5.15 4.25 -8.44
CA GLU A 54 5.53 5.26 -7.46
C GLU A 54 6.91 4.99 -6.88
N TRP A 55 7.21 3.72 -6.58
CA TRP A 55 8.50 3.27 -6.06
C TRP A 55 8.69 1.77 -6.29
N TYR A 56 9.84 1.24 -5.85
CA TYR A 56 10.12 -0.19 -5.83
C TYR A 56 10.27 -0.73 -4.39
N ALA A 57 9.80 -1.95 -4.16
CA ALA A 57 9.78 -2.63 -2.86
C ALA A 57 9.91 -4.15 -3.05
N PHE A 58 9.95 -4.91 -1.95
CA PHE A 58 9.93 -6.38 -2.00
C PHE A 58 8.57 -6.92 -1.59
N ASP A 59 8.08 -7.95 -2.27
CA ASP A 59 6.86 -8.69 -1.89
C ASP A 59 7.13 -9.76 -0.81
N TYR A 60 8.39 -9.95 -0.43
CA TYR A 60 8.82 -10.84 0.65
C TYR A 60 9.81 -10.16 1.61
N ALA A 61 9.93 -10.72 2.81
CA ALA A 61 10.87 -10.25 3.82
C ALA A 61 12.32 -10.53 3.39
N LYS A 62 13.08 -9.48 3.09
CA LYS A 62 14.53 -9.53 2.82
C LYS A 62 15.31 -9.04 4.05
N ALA A 63 16.54 -9.54 4.23
CA ALA A 63 17.37 -9.13 5.36
C ALA A 63 17.56 -7.60 5.40
N GLY A 64 17.25 -6.99 6.54
CA GLY A 64 17.33 -5.53 6.74
C GLY A 64 16.09 -4.74 6.31
N THR A 65 15.05 -5.39 5.78
CA THR A 65 13.78 -4.74 5.45
C THR A 65 12.79 -4.77 6.63
N ILE A 66 11.84 -3.85 6.60
CA ILE A 66 10.70 -3.76 7.50
C ILE A 66 9.40 -3.84 6.68
N PRO A 67 8.31 -4.38 7.25
CA PRO A 67 7.03 -4.47 6.56
C PRO A 67 6.34 -3.09 6.52
N VAL A 68 5.59 -2.86 5.44
CA VAL A 68 4.55 -1.83 5.36
C VAL A 68 3.20 -2.55 5.45
N TYR A 69 2.45 -2.23 6.49
CA TYR A 69 1.14 -2.78 6.75
C TYR A 69 0.08 -2.03 5.96
N ARG A 70 -0.89 -2.76 5.41
CA ARG A 70 -2.02 -2.25 4.65
C ARG A 70 -3.31 -2.43 5.44
N PHE A 71 -4.15 -1.41 5.38
CA PHE A 71 -5.48 -1.40 6.00
C PHE A 71 -6.52 -0.92 4.99
N TRP A 72 -7.72 -1.49 5.07
CA TRP A 72 -8.90 -1.07 4.34
C TRP A 72 -9.91 -0.39 5.27
N SER A 73 -10.55 0.68 4.82
CA SER A 73 -11.68 1.32 5.51
C SER A 73 -12.94 1.19 4.67
N ASP A 74 -13.91 0.38 5.11
CA ASP A 74 -15.21 0.32 4.43
C ASP A 74 -15.99 1.63 4.62
N MET A 75 -15.82 2.26 5.80
CA MET A 75 -16.38 3.58 6.13
C MET A 75 -15.90 4.68 5.15
N ASN A 76 -14.60 4.73 4.85
CA ASN A 76 -14.01 5.79 4.05
C ASN A 76 -13.71 5.40 2.60
N ARG A 77 -13.96 4.13 2.22
CA ARG A 77 -13.62 3.57 0.90
C ARG A 77 -12.18 3.85 0.48
N SER A 78 -11.24 3.74 1.43
CA SER A 78 -9.84 4.09 1.20
C SER A 78 -8.88 3.19 1.97
N HIS A 79 -7.63 3.16 1.49
CA HIS A 79 -6.56 2.40 2.13
C HIS A 79 -5.66 3.30 2.99
N PHE A 80 -5.14 2.72 4.05
CA PHE A 80 -4.12 3.30 4.90
C PHE A 80 -2.90 2.38 4.94
N TYR A 81 -1.70 2.97 5.02
CA TYR A 81 -0.44 2.24 5.02
C TYR A 81 0.46 2.74 6.14
N THR A 82 1.14 1.83 6.84
CA THR A 82 2.13 2.21 7.85
C THR A 82 3.26 1.19 7.99
N ALA A 83 4.51 1.66 8.09
CA ALA A 83 5.65 0.83 8.51
C ALA A 83 5.86 0.80 10.03
N SER A 84 5.04 1.53 10.81
CA SER A 84 5.18 1.56 12.26
C SER A 84 4.38 0.43 12.90
N GLU A 85 5.08 -0.53 13.50
CA GLU A 85 4.46 -1.61 14.27
C GLU A 85 3.55 -1.09 15.39
N THR A 86 3.95 0.00 16.06
CA THR A 86 3.15 0.64 17.11
C THR A 86 1.89 1.30 16.54
N GLU A 87 1.97 1.95 15.37
CA GLU A 87 0.80 2.53 14.72
C GLU A 87 -0.16 1.45 14.25
N LYS A 88 0.35 0.38 13.63
CA LYS A 88 -0.44 -0.81 13.26
C LYS A 88 -1.20 -1.34 14.47
N GLN A 89 -0.51 -1.60 15.58
CA GLN A 89 -1.15 -2.16 16.77
C GLN A 89 -2.20 -1.21 17.36
N LYS A 90 -1.90 0.10 17.41
CA LYS A 90 -2.88 1.10 17.88
C LYS A 90 -4.13 1.14 17.01
N VAL A 91 -4.00 1.04 15.69
CA VAL A 91 -5.15 1.02 14.78
C VAL A 91 -6.00 -0.22 15.04
N ILE A 92 -5.38 -1.39 15.11
CA ILE A 92 -6.05 -2.67 15.41
C ILE A 92 -6.79 -2.62 16.76
N ASP A 93 -6.18 -2.02 17.78
CA ASP A 93 -6.77 -2.00 19.13
C ASP A 93 -7.89 -0.96 19.31
N GLN A 94 -7.88 0.11 18.51
CA GLN A 94 -8.76 1.28 18.72
C GLN A 94 -9.95 1.36 17.77
N TYR A 95 -9.89 0.71 16.61
CA TYR A 95 -10.90 0.83 15.57
C TYR A 95 -11.51 -0.54 15.24
N THR A 96 -12.75 -0.49 14.76
CA THR A 96 -13.43 -1.69 14.24
C THR A 96 -12.97 -2.02 12.83
N ASP A 97 -13.19 -3.25 12.36
CA ASP A 97 -12.88 -3.63 10.97
C ASP A 97 -13.68 -2.82 9.93
N TYR A 98 -14.83 -2.27 10.30
CA TYR A 98 -15.56 -1.34 9.42
C TYR A 98 -14.83 0.00 9.23
N GLU A 99 -14.11 0.44 10.26
CA GLU A 99 -13.31 1.66 10.24
C GLU A 99 -11.93 1.40 9.63
N TRP A 100 -11.22 0.37 10.08
CA TRP A 100 -9.89 -0.04 9.62
C TRP A 100 -9.66 -1.54 9.81
N GLU A 101 -9.92 -2.31 8.76
CA GLU A 101 -9.57 -3.73 8.67
C GLU A 101 -8.07 -3.87 8.34
N HIS A 102 -7.35 -4.67 9.13
CA HIS A 102 -5.94 -4.98 8.86
C HIS A 102 -5.82 -6.09 7.80
N GLU A 103 -5.37 -5.72 6.60
CA GLU A 103 -5.22 -6.64 5.47
C GLU A 103 -3.86 -7.39 5.47
N GLY A 104 -2.93 -6.99 6.35
CA GLY A 104 -1.62 -7.62 6.48
C GLY A 104 -0.49 -6.78 5.90
N VAL A 105 0.56 -7.44 5.45
CA VAL A 105 1.74 -6.79 4.86
C VAL A 105 1.48 -6.51 3.39
N GLY A 106 1.51 -5.23 2.99
CA GLY A 106 1.41 -4.84 1.60
C GLY A 106 2.71 -5.07 0.84
N TRP A 107 3.85 -4.71 1.44
CA TRP A 107 5.20 -4.93 0.89
C TRP A 107 6.27 -4.69 1.97
N TRP A 108 7.54 -4.91 1.62
CA TRP A 108 8.70 -4.73 2.48
C TRP A 108 9.65 -3.68 1.90
N VAL A 109 10.16 -2.80 2.76
CA VAL A 109 11.08 -1.71 2.38
C VAL A 109 12.29 -1.70 3.31
N TYR A 110 13.42 -1.18 2.84
CA TYR A 110 14.49 -0.82 3.77
C TYR A 110 14.06 0.40 4.59
N PRO A 111 14.32 0.44 5.92
CA PRO A 111 14.05 1.62 6.72
C PRO A 111 14.87 2.80 6.20
N CYS A 112 14.30 4.01 6.24
CA CYS A 112 15.10 5.20 5.97
C CYS A 112 16.13 5.40 7.10
N PRO A 113 17.38 5.81 6.79
CA PRO A 113 18.39 6.13 7.80
C PRO A 113 17.95 7.20 8.80
#